data_AF-A0A3C2B4C2-F1
#
_entry.id   AF-A0A3C2B4C2-F1
#
_cell.length_a   1.000
_cell.length_b   1.000
_cell.length_c   1.000
_cell.angle_alpha   90.00
_cell.angle_beta   90.00
_cell.angle_gamma   90.00
#
_symmetry.space_group_name_H-M   'P 1'
#
loop_
_entity.id
_entity.type
_entity.pdbx_description
1 polymer ?
#
loop_
_entity_poly.entity_id
_entity_poly.type
_entity_poly.pdbx_seq_one_letter_code
_entity_poly.pdbx_strand_id
1 'polypeptide(L)'
;MIRTLSFVADRGFPGGGMRHDGPRWWGLVVLIAVLVAAVALTWFLARRRPALAAAGPVGAAGGVVAAPPSPTASAEAILAERLARSEITPDEYRNLLQALQGGATPAAVPPPPAPPAP
;
A
#
# COMPACT_ATOMS: atom_id res chain seq x y z
N MET A 1 15.68 -2.97 75.93
CA MET A 1 16.02 -1.77 75.14
C MET A 1 15.95 -2.15 73.67
N ILE A 2 14.94 -1.63 72.98
CA ILE A 2 14.53 -1.99 71.63
C ILE A 2 15.13 -0.96 70.67
N ARG A 3 15.89 -1.38 69.66
CA ARG A 3 16.31 -0.52 68.54
C ARG A 3 15.90 -1.18 67.23
N THR A 4 14.65 -0.94 66.87
CA THR A 4 14.13 -1.07 65.52
C THR A 4 14.29 0.30 64.86
N LEU A 5 15.26 0.47 63.97
CA LEU A 5 15.35 1.63 63.07
C LEU A 5 15.79 1.14 61.68
N SER A 6 14.79 0.77 60.90
CA SER A 6 14.54 1.30 59.56
C SER A 6 15.77 1.54 58.66
N PHE A 7 16.35 0.49 58.10
CA PHE A 7 17.14 0.57 56.88
C PHE A 7 16.20 0.57 55.67
N VAL A 8 15.34 1.59 55.59
CA VAL A 8 14.60 1.91 54.37
C VAL A 8 15.56 2.70 53.51
N ALA A 9 16.25 1.98 52.63
CA ALA A 9 17.07 2.56 51.58
C ALA A 9 16.17 3.45 50.71
N ASP A 10 16.43 4.74 50.85
CA ASP A 10 15.83 5.82 50.11
C ASP A 10 15.96 5.58 48.59
N ARG A 11 14.83 5.75 47.91
CA ARG A 11 14.69 5.62 46.47
C ARG A 11 15.22 6.89 45.82
N GLY A 12 16.41 6.82 45.24
CA GLY A 12 16.94 7.88 44.38
C GLY A 12 17.23 7.36 42.97
N PHE A 13 16.22 7.01 42.18
CA PHE A 13 16.41 7.01 40.73
C PHE A 13 16.43 8.46 40.28
N PRO A 14 17.55 9.01 39.77
CA PRO A 14 17.54 10.30 39.13
C PRO A 14 16.77 10.13 37.81
N GLY A 15 15.45 10.31 37.90
CA GLY A 15 14.60 10.62 36.76
C GLY A 15 15.07 11.95 36.20
N GLY A 16 16.10 11.88 35.36
CA GLY A 16 16.65 12.99 34.59
C GLY A 16 15.58 13.47 33.63
N GLY A 17 14.69 14.31 34.15
CA GLY A 17 13.79 15.12 33.36
C GLY A 17 14.63 16.11 32.56
N MET A 18 15.14 15.65 31.41
CA MET A 18 15.55 16.53 30.33
C MET A 18 14.27 17.22 29.88
N ARG A 19 13.99 18.36 30.52
CA ARG A 19 13.03 19.32 30.05
C ARG A 19 13.48 19.74 28.66
N HIS A 20 12.92 19.09 27.65
CA HIS A 20 12.94 19.57 26.27
C HIS A 20 12.03 20.79 26.18
N ASP A 21 12.38 21.86 26.89
CA ASP A 21 11.87 23.21 26.66
C ASP A 21 12.61 23.85 25.47
N GLY A 22 12.97 23.01 24.48
CA GLY A 22 13.34 23.47 23.17
C GLY A 22 12.13 24.18 22.56
N PRO A 23 12.34 25.18 21.70
CA PRO A 23 11.22 25.91 21.13
C PRO A 23 10.32 24.90 20.40
N ARG A 24 9.08 24.72 20.85
CA ARG A 24 8.16 23.71 20.31
C ARG A 24 8.02 23.81 18.78
N TRP A 25 8.29 24.99 18.22
CA TRP A 25 8.36 25.24 16.78
C TRP A 25 9.49 24.47 16.07
N TRP A 26 10.64 24.22 16.71
CA TRP A 26 11.72 23.40 16.15
C TRP A 26 11.27 21.96 15.91
N GLY A 27 10.51 21.38 16.86
CA GLY A 27 9.94 20.04 16.68
C GLY A 27 9.00 19.98 15.48
N LEU A 28 8.20 21.03 15.28
CA LEU A 28 7.28 21.15 14.14
C LEU A 28 8.02 21.34 12.81
N VAL A 29 9.08 22.14 12.77
CA VAL A 29 9.95 22.30 11.59
C VAL A 29 10.60 20.98 11.21
N VAL A 30 11.15 20.25 12.18
CA VAL A 30 11.76 18.93 11.93
C VAL A 30 10.71 17.92 11.45
N LEU A 31 9.52 17.90 12.06
CA LEU A 31 8.42 17.03 11.63
C LEU A 31 8.01 17.31 10.17
N ILE A 32 7.84 18.59 9.81
CA ILE A 32 7.50 18.99 8.44
C ILE A 32 8.62 18.61 7.47
N ALA A 33 9.88 18.84 7.84
CA ALA A 33 11.03 18.48 7.02
C ALA A 33 11.08 16.96 6.75
N VAL A 34 10.83 16.13 7.77
CA VAL A 34 10.74 14.67 7.62
C VAL A 34 9.58 14.26 6.72
N LEU A 35 8.40 14.89 6.89
CA LEU A 35 7.23 14.60 6.06
C LEU A 35 7.50 14.92 4.57
N VAL A 36 8.06 16.10 4.30
CA VAL A 36 8.42 16.53 2.95
C VAL A 36 9.47 15.60 2.35
N ALA A 37 10.50 15.22 3.13
CA ALA A 37 11.51 14.28 2.69
C ALA A 37 10.91 12.91 2.36
N ALA A 38 9.97 12.40 3.18
CA ALA A 38 9.30 11.12 2.93
C ALA A 38 8.43 11.17 1.66
N VAL A 39 7.67 12.24 1.44
CA VAL A 39 6.87 12.43 0.23
C VAL A 39 7.76 12.56 -1.00
N ALA A 40 8.80 13.40 -0.93
CA ALA A 40 9.75 13.58 -2.01
C ALA A 40 10.47 12.27 -2.33
N LEU A 41 10.89 11.51 -1.32
CA LEU A 41 11.52 10.20 -1.48
C LEU A 41 10.55 9.21 -2.13
N THR A 42 9.30 9.16 -1.68
CA THR A 42 8.27 8.27 -2.25
C THR A 42 7.98 8.60 -3.72
N TRP A 43 7.80 9.88 -4.03
CA TRP A 43 7.59 10.36 -5.39
C TRP A 43 8.81 10.14 -6.28
N PHE A 44 10.01 10.37 -5.74
CA PHE A 44 11.26 10.16 -6.43
C PHE A 44 11.52 8.68 -6.71
N LEU A 45 11.23 7.80 -5.76
CA LEU A 45 11.27 6.34 -5.98
C LEU A 45 10.22 5.94 -7.02
N ALA A 46 9.00 6.47 -6.96
CA ALA A 46 7.98 6.21 -7.97
C ALA A 46 8.41 6.66 -9.37
N ARG A 47 9.11 7.80 -9.49
CA ARG A 47 9.70 8.27 -10.75
C ARG A 47 10.96 7.52 -11.18
N ARG A 48 11.73 6.97 -10.23
CA ARG A 48 12.95 6.17 -10.48
C ARG A 48 12.69 4.67 -10.68
N ARG A 49 11.42 4.24 -10.59
CA ARG A 49 11.01 2.87 -10.91
C ARG A 49 11.17 2.38 -12.35
N PRO A 50 11.53 3.15 -13.41
CA PRO A 50 11.82 2.51 -14.69
C PRO A 50 13.15 1.73 -14.74
N ALA A 51 14.02 1.77 -13.71
CA ALA A 51 15.33 1.12 -13.77
C ALA A 51 15.71 0.21 -12.58
N LEU A 52 15.02 0.29 -11.43
CA LEU A 52 15.36 -0.50 -10.23
C LEU A 52 14.49 -1.75 -10.03
N ALA A 53 13.57 -2.05 -10.95
CA ALA A 53 12.82 -3.31 -10.97
C ALA A 53 13.69 -4.55 -11.33
N ALA A 54 15.01 -4.37 -11.53
CA ALA A 54 15.96 -5.45 -11.76
C ALA A 54 16.63 -6.00 -10.48
N ALA A 55 16.40 -5.38 -9.29
CA ALA A 55 16.97 -5.85 -8.03
C ALA A 55 15.92 -5.80 -6.90
N GLY A 56 15.04 -6.81 -6.87
CA GLY A 56 14.08 -7.00 -5.79
C GLY A 56 14.75 -7.45 -4.48
N PRO A 57 14.12 -7.21 -3.31
CA PRO A 57 14.54 -7.82 -2.06
C PRO A 57 14.31 -9.33 -2.14
N VAL A 58 15.38 -10.09 -1.97
CA VAL A 58 15.37 -11.53 -1.79
C VAL A 58 14.62 -11.83 -0.48
N GLY A 59 13.32 -12.12 -0.58
CA GLY A 59 12.55 -12.49 0.61
C GLY A 59 11.03 -12.36 0.50
N ALA A 60 10.42 -12.97 -0.51
CA ALA A 60 9.11 -13.66 -0.42
C ALA A 60 8.65 -14.07 -1.83
N ALA A 61 8.76 -15.36 -2.13
CA ALA A 61 8.04 -16.11 -3.15
C ALA A 61 7.75 -15.44 -4.51
N GLY A 62 8.48 -15.89 -5.55
CA GLY A 62 7.95 -15.94 -6.92
C GLY A 62 8.03 -14.63 -7.71
N GLY A 63 9.22 -14.32 -8.24
CA GLY A 63 9.38 -13.29 -9.26
C GLY A 63 8.65 -13.68 -10.54
N VAL A 64 7.46 -13.13 -10.75
CA VAL A 64 6.81 -13.09 -12.06
C VAL A 64 7.41 -11.90 -12.80
N VAL A 65 8.10 -12.19 -13.90
CA VAL A 65 8.53 -11.22 -14.91
C VAL A 65 7.38 -10.26 -15.17
N ALA A 66 7.57 -8.96 -14.93
CA ALA A 66 6.57 -7.95 -15.25
C ALA A 66 6.37 -7.90 -16.77
N ALA A 67 5.41 -8.69 -17.23
CA ALA A 67 4.90 -8.68 -18.58
C ALA A 67 4.40 -7.27 -18.93
N PRO A 68 4.42 -6.87 -20.22
CA PRO A 68 3.83 -5.61 -20.67
C PRO A 68 2.40 -5.47 -20.11
N PRO A 69 1.94 -4.24 -19.81
CA PRO A 69 0.60 -4.03 -19.24
C PRO A 69 -0.42 -4.75 -20.13
N SER A 70 -0.94 -5.87 -19.62
CA SER A 70 -1.90 -6.68 -20.35
C SER A 70 -3.12 -5.82 -20.63
N PRO A 71 -3.74 -5.88 -21.82
CA PRO A 71 -4.99 -5.17 -22.11
C PRO A 71 -6.12 -5.51 -21.12
N THR A 72 -5.96 -6.59 -20.35
CA THR A 72 -6.87 -7.03 -19.30
C THR A 72 -6.61 -6.41 -17.91
N ALA A 73 -5.51 -5.66 -17.73
CA ALA A 73 -5.13 -5.11 -16.43
C ALA A 73 -6.17 -4.12 -15.86
N SER A 74 -6.86 -3.37 -16.73
CA SER A 74 -7.95 -2.48 -16.33
C SER A 74 -9.19 -3.25 -15.87
N ALA A 75 -9.53 -4.34 -16.56
CA ALA A 75 -10.67 -5.16 -16.21
C ALA A 75 -10.42 -6.00 -14.95
N GLU A 76 -9.18 -6.44 -14.69
CA GLU A 76 -8.79 -7.04 -13.41
C GLU A 76 -8.95 -6.07 -12.23
N ALA A 77 -8.55 -4.81 -12.41
CA ALA A 77 -8.71 -3.78 -11.38
C ALA A 77 -10.19 -3.54 -11.03
N ILE A 78 -11.09 -3.54 -12.03
CA ILE A 78 -12.53 -3.42 -11.82
C ILE A 78 -13.07 -4.63 -11.04
N LEU A 79 -12.61 -5.84 -11.35
CA LEU A 79 -13.03 -7.04 -10.61
C LEU A 79 -12.56 -7.04 -9.15
N ALA A 80 -11.32 -6.59 -8.89
CA ALA A 80 -10.78 -6.48 -7.53
C ALA A 80 -11.57 -5.47 -6.68
N GLU A 81 -11.94 -4.34 -7.28
CA GLU A 81 -12.78 -3.32 -6.65
C GLU A 81 -14.18 -3.87 -6.30
N ARG A 82 -14.79 -4.65 -7.19
CA ARG A 82 -16.10 -5.28 -6.93
C ARG A 82 -16.04 -6.33 -5.81
N LEU A 83 -14.94 -7.10 -5.73
CA LEU A 83 -14.70 -8.02 -4.63
C LEU A 83 -14.56 -7.27 -3.30
N ALA A 84 -13.83 -6.14 -3.29
CA ALA A 84 -13.66 -5.32 -2.10
C ALA A 84 -14.99 -4.73 -1.58
N ARG A 85 -15.93 -4.42 -2.49
CA ARG A 85 -17.29 -4.01 -2.15
C ARG A 85 -18.24 -5.17 -1.84
N SER A 86 -17.75 -6.40 -1.89
CA SER A 86 -18.56 -7.62 -1.73
C SER A 86 -19.72 -7.74 -2.74
N GLU A 87 -19.59 -7.12 -3.92
CA GLU A 87 -20.57 -7.24 -5.01
C GLU A 87 -20.46 -8.58 -5.77
N ILE A 88 -19.30 -9.24 -5.65
CA ILE A 88 -19.02 -10.55 -6.23
C ILE A 88 -18.34 -11.43 -5.20
N THR A 89 -18.54 -12.74 -5.33
CA THR A 89 -17.88 -13.74 -4.48
C THR A 89 -16.44 -14.04 -4.95
N PRO A 90 -15.58 -14.60 -4.08
CA PRO A 90 -14.24 -15.01 -4.48
C PRO A 90 -14.23 -16.04 -5.62
N ASP A 91 -15.25 -16.89 -5.71
CA ASP A 91 -15.36 -17.90 -6.77
C ASP A 91 -15.73 -17.27 -8.11
N GLU A 92 -16.66 -16.31 -8.11
CA GLU A 92 -16.98 -15.52 -9.29
C GLU A 92 -15.78 -14.71 -9.79
N TYR A 93 -15.00 -14.11 -8.88
CA TYR A 93 -13.78 -13.41 -9.22
C TYR A 93 -12.80 -14.31 -10.01
N ARG A 94 -12.56 -15.55 -9.54
CA ARG A 94 -11.67 -16.50 -10.22
C ARG A 94 -12.20 -16.91 -11.60
N ASN A 95 -13.49 -17.17 -11.72
CA ASN A 95 -14.12 -17.52 -13.00
C ASN A 95 -13.99 -16.38 -14.03
N LEU A 96 -14.21 -15.14 -13.61
CA LEU A 96 -14.10 -13.97 -14.48
C LEU A 96 -12.63 -13.68 -14.86
N LEU A 97 -11.70 -13.91 -13.94
CA LEU A 97 -10.27 -13.75 -14.18
C LEU A 97 -9.76 -14.77 -15.20
N GLN A 98 -10.21 -16.03 -15.11
CA GLN A 98 -9.93 -17.05 -16.13
C GLN A 98 -10.50 -16.68 -17.49
N ALA A 99 -11.73 -16.15 -17.56
CA ALA A 99 -12.33 -15.68 -18.80
C ALA A 99 -11.55 -14.52 -19.44
N LEU A 100 -11.03 -13.60 -18.62
CA LEU A 100 -10.18 -12.49 -19.06
C LEU A 100 -8.87 -12.99 -19.68
N GLN A 101 -8.22 -13.96 -19.03
CA GLN A 101 -6.94 -14.53 -19.48
C GLN A 101 -7.08 -15.45 -20.71
N GLY A 102 -8.25 -16.08 -20.89
CA GLY A 102 -8.56 -16.96 -22.01
C GLY A 102 -8.87 -16.25 -23.34
N GLY A 103 -8.86 -14.91 -23.38
CA GLY A 103 -9.19 -14.14 -24.58
C GLY A 103 -10.69 -13.95 -24.73
N ALA A 104 -11.26 -13.07 -23.91
CA ALA A 104 -12.60 -12.53 -24.16
C ALA A 104 -12.59 -11.74 -25.48
N THR A 105 -12.87 -12.41 -26.59
CA THR A 105 -13.33 -11.77 -27.82
C THR A 105 -14.57 -10.97 -27.41
N PRO A 106 -14.56 -9.62 -27.50
CA PRO A 106 -15.76 -8.85 -27.20
C PRO A 106 -16.84 -9.37 -28.13
N ALA A 107 -17.93 -9.88 -27.57
CA ALA A 107 -19.12 -10.19 -28.32
C ALA A 107 -19.47 -8.92 -29.09
N ALA A 108 -19.29 -8.98 -30.41
CA ALA A 108 -19.69 -7.96 -31.34
C ALA A 108 -21.13 -7.56 -30.98
N VAL A 109 -21.33 -6.27 -30.76
CA VAL A 109 -22.67 -5.69 -30.75
C VAL A 109 -23.36 -6.18 -32.04
N PRO A 110 -24.50 -6.89 -31.98
CA PRO A 110 -25.19 -7.28 -33.20
C PRO A 110 -25.48 -6.00 -33.99
N PRO A 111 -25.16 -5.96 -35.31
CA PRO A 111 -25.46 -4.79 -36.12
C PRO A 111 -26.97 -4.48 -36.00
N PRO A 112 -27.34 -3.20 -35.91
CA PRO A 112 -28.74 -2.81 -35.83
C PRO A 112 -29.50 -3.42 -37.03
N PRO A 113 -30.71 -3.98 -36.82
CA PRO A 113 -31.49 -4.52 -37.92
C PRO A 113 -31.72 -3.42 -38.96
N ALA A 114 -31.36 -3.72 -40.22
CA ALA A 114 -31.52 -2.80 -41.32
C ALA A 114 -33.00 -2.37 -41.45
N PRO A 115 -33.29 -1.09 -41.71
CA PRO A 115 -34.67 -0.64 -41.91
C PRO A 115 -35.29 -1.37 -43.11
N PRO A 116 -36.57 -1.77 -43.03
CA PRO A 116 -37.26 -2.37 -44.17
C PRO A 116 -37.30 -1.38 -45.33
N ALA A 117 -36.87 -1.82 -46.52
CA ALA A 117 -36.93 -1.04 -47.74
C ALA A 117 -38.41 -0.76 -48.12
N PRO A 118 -38.76 0.45 -48.61
CA PRO A 118 -40.09 0.77 -49.10
C PRO A 118 -40.42 0.07 -50.43
#